data_AF-A0A9E4VBC0-F1
#
_entry.id   AF-A0A9E4VBC0-F1
#
_cell.length_a   1.000
_cell.length_b   1.000
_cell.length_c   1.000
_cell.angle_alpha   90.00
_cell.angle_beta   90.00
_cell.angle_gamma   90.00
#
_symmetry.space_group_name_H-M   'P 1'
#
loop_
_entity.id
_entity.type
_entity.pdbx_description
1 polymer ?
#
loop_
_entity_poly.entity_id
_entity_poly.type
_entity_poly.pdbx_seq_one_letter_code
_entity_poly.pdbx_strand_id
1 'polypeptide(L)'
;NERTLVIASSFSGDTEEVLSAFGQALAMPAPKIVVTTGGQLLATARANGVPSFTFDYAGEPRAAFGWSLMPLLAIATSLRLMQNIAADVEEAVAVLDALVGEIAEDVPAKTNPAKRLARDLQDRLPVVYGAGPLIEVARRWKAQLNESGKSWASCEELPEIHHNAIIGYSYPGEIANRTAVVFLESADLVHERVQLRYGFTKELLGRSGVAAHSVQARGLSALAQMLSLVLFGDYVSAYLSFLYGEDPTPTAAIDELKAWLARQK
;
A
#
# COMPACT_ATOMS: atom_id res chain seq x y z
N ASN A 1 -7.69 25.88 11.33
CA ASN A 1 -8.58 27.05 11.42
C ASN A 1 -9.97 26.62 10.91
N GLU A 2 -11.00 27.47 10.91
CA GLU A 2 -12.36 27.11 10.46
C GLU A 2 -12.44 26.67 8.98
N ARG A 3 -11.40 26.97 8.17
CA ARG A 3 -11.29 26.55 6.77
C ARG A 3 -10.54 25.22 6.59
N THR A 4 -10.34 24.46 7.65
CA THR A 4 -9.66 23.16 7.63
C THR A 4 -10.60 22.08 8.13
N LEU A 5 -10.78 20.98 7.38
CA LEU A 5 -11.45 19.79 7.89
C LEU A 5 -10.41 18.84 8.49
N VAL A 6 -10.64 18.39 9.72
CA VAL A 6 -9.89 17.30 10.34
C VAL A 6 -10.61 15.99 10.07
N ILE A 7 -9.94 15.03 9.44
CA ILE A 7 -10.44 13.67 9.25
C ILE A 7 -9.61 12.75 10.14
N ALA A 8 -10.19 12.24 11.23
CA ALA A 8 -9.54 11.24 12.04
C ALA A 8 -9.94 9.85 11.53
N SER A 9 -8.96 9.09 11.02
CA SER A 9 -9.17 7.78 10.44
C SER A 9 -8.35 6.73 11.19
N SER A 10 -9.03 5.74 11.75
CA SER A 10 -8.40 4.59 12.40
C SER A 10 -9.34 3.40 12.29
N PHE A 11 -8.84 2.28 11.75
CA PHE A 11 -9.63 1.06 11.64
C PHE A 11 -10.12 0.62 13.02
N SER A 12 -9.22 0.35 13.97
CA SER A 12 -9.61 -0.09 15.33
C SER A 12 -10.32 1.00 16.14
N GLY A 13 -10.04 2.27 15.85
CA GLY A 13 -10.48 3.39 16.67
C GLY A 13 -9.69 3.56 17.96
N ASP A 14 -8.62 2.78 18.15
CA ASP A 14 -7.80 2.75 19.37
C ASP A 14 -6.32 3.08 19.10
N THR A 15 -5.96 3.53 17.89
CA THR A 15 -4.59 3.95 17.55
C THR A 15 -4.19 5.17 18.39
N GLU A 16 -3.12 5.03 19.20
CA GLU A 16 -2.69 6.04 20.17
C GLU A 16 -2.44 7.42 19.52
N GLU A 17 -1.74 7.42 18.39
CA GLU A 17 -1.39 8.63 17.66
C GLU A 17 -2.64 9.35 17.14
N VAL A 18 -3.64 8.59 16.66
CA VAL A 18 -4.91 9.13 16.16
C VAL A 18 -5.76 9.68 17.31
N LEU A 19 -5.83 8.97 18.44
CA LEU A 19 -6.55 9.44 19.63
C LEU A 19 -5.94 10.72 20.19
N SER A 20 -4.60 10.78 20.28
CA SER A 20 -3.88 11.96 20.73
C SER A 20 -4.12 13.16 19.80
N ALA A 21 -3.97 12.97 18.48
CA ALA A 21 -4.19 14.03 17.50
C ALA A 21 -5.66 14.49 17.47
N PHE A 22 -6.62 13.56 17.56
CA PHE A 22 -8.04 13.89 17.58
C PHE A 22 -8.42 14.65 18.86
N GLY A 23 -7.89 14.26 20.01
CA GLY A 23 -8.07 14.99 21.28
C GLY A 23 -7.63 16.45 21.18
N GLN A 24 -6.46 16.71 20.58
CA GLN A 24 -6.01 18.08 20.30
C GLN A 24 -6.92 18.81 19.32
N ALA A 25 -7.39 18.11 18.27
CA ALA A 25 -8.28 18.68 17.28
C ALA A 25 -9.63 19.12 17.87
N LEU A 26 -10.16 18.44 18.89
CA LEU A 26 -11.41 18.83 19.56
C LEU A 26 -11.39 20.24 20.15
N ALA A 27 -10.22 20.72 20.60
CA ALA A 27 -10.05 22.08 21.11
C ALA A 27 -9.99 23.16 20.01
N MET A 28 -9.95 22.77 18.73
CA MET A 28 -9.84 23.70 17.61
C MET A 28 -11.22 24.01 16.99
N PRO A 29 -11.43 25.18 16.37
CA PRO A 29 -12.69 25.51 15.69
C PRO A 29 -12.86 24.83 14.32
N ALA A 30 -11.88 24.04 13.89
CA ALA A 30 -11.94 23.30 12.62
C ALA A 30 -13.13 22.31 12.60
N PRO A 31 -13.92 22.19 11.53
CA PRO A 31 -14.83 21.05 11.40
C PRO A 31 -14.06 19.72 11.50
N LYS A 32 -14.72 18.68 12.01
CA LYS A 32 -14.15 17.33 12.15
C LYS A 32 -15.10 16.27 11.61
N ILE A 33 -14.53 15.17 11.16
CA ILE A 33 -15.24 13.93 10.85
C ILE A 33 -14.36 12.73 11.22
N VAL A 34 -14.98 11.65 11.66
CA VAL A 34 -14.30 10.39 12.02
C VAL A 34 -14.62 9.30 11.00
N VAL A 35 -13.63 8.46 10.67
CA VAL A 35 -13.77 7.24 9.87
C VAL A 35 -13.19 6.08 10.68
N THR A 36 -14.01 5.12 11.10
CA THR A 36 -13.56 4.02 11.99
C THR A 36 -14.54 2.85 12.02
N THR A 37 -14.11 1.66 12.46
CA THR A 37 -15.05 0.58 12.81
C THR A 37 -15.61 0.73 14.22
N GLY A 38 -14.97 1.51 15.11
CA GLY A 38 -15.41 1.63 16.50
C GLY A 38 -14.40 2.29 17.44
N GLY A 39 -14.16 1.63 18.57
CA GLY A 39 -13.15 2.01 19.56
C GLY A 39 -13.41 3.32 20.31
N GLN A 40 -12.38 3.76 21.02
CA GLN A 40 -12.40 5.02 21.77
C GLN A 40 -12.61 6.24 20.88
N LEU A 41 -12.13 6.19 19.63
CA LEU A 41 -12.30 7.26 18.67
C LEU A 41 -13.78 7.53 18.38
N LEU A 42 -14.58 6.48 18.11
CA LEU A 42 -16.01 6.61 17.89
C LEU A 42 -16.75 7.09 19.14
N ALA A 43 -16.41 6.55 20.31
CA ALA A 43 -17.02 6.97 21.58
C ALA A 43 -16.77 8.46 21.85
N THR A 44 -15.54 8.92 21.65
CA THR A 44 -15.14 10.31 21.82
C THR A 44 -15.82 11.22 20.81
N ALA A 45 -15.90 10.80 19.54
CA ALA A 45 -16.58 11.55 18.48
C ALA A 45 -18.06 11.77 18.83
N ARG A 46 -18.77 10.70 19.22
CA ARG A 46 -20.18 10.78 19.62
C ARG A 46 -20.41 11.68 20.83
N ALA A 47 -19.57 11.57 21.86
CA ALA A 47 -19.66 12.42 23.05
C ALA A 47 -19.50 13.93 22.74
N ASN A 48 -18.79 14.27 21.66
CA ASN A 48 -18.54 15.65 21.23
C ASN A 48 -19.40 16.07 20.02
N GLY A 49 -20.40 15.28 19.63
CA GLY A 49 -21.27 15.59 18.49
C GLY A 49 -20.55 15.63 17.12
N VAL A 50 -19.39 14.96 17.00
CA VAL A 50 -18.62 14.90 15.76
C VAL A 50 -19.22 13.83 14.83
N PRO A 51 -19.53 14.15 13.56
CA PRO A 51 -20.04 13.17 12.60
C PRO A 51 -19.02 12.05 12.36
N SER A 52 -19.51 10.83 12.19
CA SER A 52 -18.68 9.64 12.02
C SER A 52 -19.22 8.78 10.88
N PHE A 53 -18.33 8.33 9.99
CA PHE A 53 -18.58 7.24 9.06
C PHE A 53 -18.06 5.95 9.70
N THR A 54 -18.96 4.99 9.90
CA THR A 54 -18.61 3.68 10.47
C THR A 54 -18.89 2.56 9.47
N PHE A 55 -18.06 1.53 9.51
CA PHE A 55 -18.20 0.34 8.69
C PHE A 55 -17.83 -0.91 9.48
N ASP A 56 -18.41 -2.04 9.10
CA ASP A 56 -18.12 -3.34 9.69
C ASP A 56 -17.24 -4.14 8.72
N TYR A 57 -16.13 -4.68 9.24
CA TYR A 57 -15.23 -5.53 8.48
C TYR A 57 -14.62 -6.60 9.39
N ALA A 58 -14.75 -7.86 8.99
CA ALA A 58 -14.13 -8.98 9.68
C ALA A 58 -12.77 -9.28 9.05
N GLY A 59 -11.70 -8.96 9.75
CA GLY A 59 -10.32 -9.23 9.31
C GLY A 59 -9.36 -8.11 9.69
N GLU A 60 -8.15 -8.23 9.16
CA GLU A 60 -7.05 -7.31 9.44
C GLU A 60 -7.25 -5.94 8.77
N PRO A 61 -6.87 -4.82 9.43
CA PRO A 61 -7.03 -3.47 8.88
C PRO A 61 -6.49 -3.29 7.45
N ARG A 62 -5.36 -3.94 7.15
CA ARG A 62 -4.68 -3.85 5.86
C ARG A 62 -5.45 -4.50 4.70
N ALA A 63 -6.35 -5.44 4.99
CA ALA A 63 -7.26 -6.05 4.03
C ALA A 63 -8.55 -5.21 3.82
N ALA A 64 -8.86 -4.30 4.74
CA ALA A 64 -9.99 -3.37 4.65
C ALA A 64 -9.68 -2.08 3.88
N PHE A 65 -8.74 -2.13 2.92
CA PHE A 65 -8.23 -0.93 2.26
C PHE A 65 -9.32 -0.13 1.55
N GLY A 66 -10.24 -0.80 0.84
CA GLY A 66 -11.38 -0.14 0.18
C GLY A 66 -12.25 0.67 1.16
N TRP A 67 -12.52 0.12 2.35
CA TRP A 67 -13.28 0.81 3.40
C TRP A 67 -12.54 1.99 4.01
N SER A 68 -11.21 1.98 3.99
CA SER A 68 -10.39 3.10 4.49
C SER A 68 -10.23 4.20 3.44
N LEU A 69 -10.15 3.85 2.15
CA LEU A 69 -9.92 4.79 1.06
C LEU A 69 -11.22 5.44 0.55
N MET A 70 -12.26 4.66 0.29
CA MET A 70 -13.47 5.15 -0.39
C MET A 70 -14.19 6.27 0.38
N PRO A 71 -14.32 6.23 1.72
CA PRO A 71 -14.89 7.34 2.48
C PRO A 71 -14.06 8.62 2.35
N LEU A 72 -12.73 8.51 2.34
CA LEU A 72 -11.84 9.68 2.17
C LEU A 72 -12.02 10.33 0.80
N LEU A 73 -12.12 9.50 -0.25
CA LEU A 73 -12.41 9.98 -1.60
C LEU A 73 -13.79 10.62 -1.69
N ALA A 74 -14.82 10.00 -1.11
CA ALA A 74 -16.18 10.53 -1.09
C ALA A 74 -16.26 11.88 -0.36
N ILE A 75 -15.55 12.02 0.77
CA ILE A 75 -15.44 13.28 1.50
C ILE A 75 -14.75 14.34 0.63
N ALA A 76 -13.61 14.02 0.01
CA ALA A 76 -12.86 14.95 -0.83
C ALA A 76 -13.68 15.43 -2.05
N THR A 77 -14.39 14.53 -2.74
CA THR A 77 -15.30 14.87 -3.84
C THR A 77 -16.47 15.71 -3.36
N SER A 78 -17.08 15.35 -2.22
CA SER A 78 -18.22 16.12 -1.65
C SER A 78 -17.84 17.55 -1.27
N LEU A 79 -16.59 17.74 -0.85
CA LEU A 79 -16.01 19.05 -0.55
C LEU A 79 -15.46 19.78 -1.78
N ARG A 80 -15.55 19.18 -2.97
CA ARG A 80 -15.03 19.70 -4.24
C ARG A 80 -13.52 19.97 -4.20
N LEU A 81 -12.79 19.20 -3.41
CA LEU A 81 -11.32 19.21 -3.39
C LEU A 81 -10.73 18.43 -4.58
N MET A 82 -11.55 17.61 -5.22
CA MET A 82 -11.23 16.87 -6.44
C MET A 82 -12.47 16.75 -7.32
N GLN A 83 -12.27 16.37 -8.58
CA GLN A 83 -13.35 16.07 -9.51
C GLN A 83 -14.24 14.92 -9.00
N ASN A 84 -15.41 14.79 -9.62
CA ASN A 84 -16.24 13.61 -9.43
C ASN A 84 -15.52 12.39 -10.02
N ILE A 85 -15.33 11.36 -9.20
CA ILE A 85 -14.61 10.13 -9.56
C ILE A 85 -15.52 8.90 -9.61
N ALA A 86 -16.84 9.06 -9.62
CA ALA A 86 -17.76 7.93 -9.62
C ALA A 86 -17.47 6.93 -10.75
N ALA A 87 -17.22 7.43 -11.97
CA ALA A 87 -16.84 6.61 -13.11
C ALA A 87 -15.48 5.91 -12.91
N ASP A 88 -14.49 6.60 -12.34
CA ASP A 88 -13.17 6.02 -12.04
C ASP A 88 -13.28 4.91 -10.99
N VAL A 89 -14.18 5.04 -10.01
CA VAL A 89 -14.46 4.01 -9.00
C VAL A 89 -15.12 2.79 -9.63
N GLU A 90 -16.15 2.98 -10.47
CA GLU A 90 -16.82 1.90 -11.19
C GLU A 90 -15.84 1.13 -12.09
N GLU A 91 -14.99 1.86 -12.83
CA GLU A 91 -13.93 1.27 -13.63
C GLU A 91 -12.95 0.50 -12.77
N ALA A 92 -12.47 1.09 -11.66
CA ALA A 92 -11.52 0.43 -10.78
C ALA A 92 -12.09 -0.89 -10.27
N VAL A 93 -13.34 -0.92 -9.80
CA VAL A 93 -14.00 -2.17 -9.37
C VAL A 93 -13.99 -3.21 -10.48
N ALA A 94 -14.40 -2.85 -11.70
CA ALA A 94 -14.41 -3.77 -12.83
C ALA A 94 -13.01 -4.31 -13.18
N VAL A 95 -11.98 -3.46 -13.14
CA VAL A 95 -10.58 -3.85 -13.35
C VAL A 95 -10.09 -4.80 -12.26
N LEU A 96 -10.42 -4.52 -11.00
CA LEU A 96 -10.05 -5.36 -9.87
C LEU A 96 -10.73 -6.72 -9.93
N ASP A 97 -12.02 -6.78 -10.24
CA ASP A 97 -12.76 -8.05 -10.38
C ASP A 97 -12.17 -8.93 -11.48
N ALA A 98 -11.86 -8.34 -12.64
CA ALA A 98 -11.19 -9.06 -13.73
C ALA A 98 -9.80 -9.57 -13.29
N LEU A 99 -9.04 -8.74 -12.57
CA LEU A 99 -7.73 -9.10 -12.06
C LEU A 99 -7.80 -10.25 -11.04
N VAL A 100 -8.77 -10.25 -10.11
CA VAL A 100 -8.99 -11.34 -9.16
C VAL A 100 -9.16 -12.67 -9.89
N GLY A 101 -9.92 -12.70 -10.98
CA GLY A 101 -10.11 -13.91 -11.80
C GLY A 101 -8.80 -14.52 -12.35
N GLU A 102 -7.71 -13.74 -12.40
CA GLU A 102 -6.39 -14.21 -12.84
C GLU A 102 -5.45 -14.56 -11.67
N ILE A 103 -5.66 -13.98 -10.50
CA ILE A 103 -4.71 -14.04 -9.38
C ILE A 103 -5.26 -14.71 -8.12
N ALA A 104 -6.52 -15.13 -8.10
CA ALA A 104 -7.15 -15.79 -6.96
C ALA A 104 -6.49 -17.13 -6.56
N GLU A 105 -6.83 -17.58 -5.35
CA GLU A 105 -6.21 -18.74 -4.70
C GLU A 105 -6.45 -20.06 -5.43
N ASP A 106 -7.57 -20.18 -6.11
CA ASP A 106 -7.99 -21.33 -6.91
C ASP A 106 -7.34 -21.35 -8.31
N VAL A 107 -6.84 -20.20 -8.79
CA VAL A 107 -6.15 -20.11 -10.08
C VAL A 107 -4.80 -20.87 -10.01
N PRO A 108 -4.55 -21.87 -10.87
CA PRO A 108 -3.33 -22.66 -10.82
C PRO A 108 -2.06 -21.81 -10.94
N ALA A 109 -1.02 -22.16 -10.17
CA ALA A 109 0.19 -21.36 -10.08
C ALA A 109 0.99 -21.24 -11.40
N LYS A 110 0.73 -22.12 -12.39
CA LYS A 110 1.32 -22.00 -13.73
C LYS A 110 0.79 -20.77 -14.46
N THR A 111 -0.49 -20.45 -14.31
CA THR A 111 -1.16 -19.34 -15.00
C THR A 111 -1.28 -18.10 -14.12
N ASN A 112 -1.27 -18.23 -12.80
CA ASN A 112 -1.39 -17.11 -11.86
C ASN A 112 -0.10 -16.25 -11.78
N PRO A 113 -0.11 -15.00 -12.28
CA PRO A 113 1.07 -14.13 -12.26
C PRO A 113 1.53 -13.71 -10.85
N ALA A 114 0.60 -13.53 -9.90
CA ALA A 114 0.95 -13.16 -8.53
C ALA A 114 1.71 -14.30 -7.81
N LYS A 115 1.26 -15.56 -7.97
CA LYS A 115 1.97 -16.74 -7.44
C LYS A 115 3.36 -16.92 -8.05
N ARG A 116 3.51 -16.62 -9.35
CA ARG A 116 4.84 -16.67 -10.01
C ARG A 116 5.78 -15.62 -9.45
N LEU A 117 5.31 -14.36 -9.33
CA LEU A 117 6.14 -13.31 -8.75
C LEU A 117 6.50 -13.63 -7.29
N ALA A 118 5.56 -14.12 -6.48
CA ALA A 118 5.85 -14.52 -5.10
C ALA A 118 6.98 -15.57 -5.01
N ARG A 119 7.01 -16.56 -5.91
CA ARG A 119 8.12 -17.53 -6.00
C ARG A 119 9.44 -16.89 -6.42
N ASP A 120 9.39 -15.96 -7.36
CA ASP A 120 10.60 -15.24 -7.80
C ASP A 120 11.16 -14.33 -6.69
N LEU A 121 10.33 -13.93 -5.72
CA LEU A 121 10.71 -13.15 -4.54
C LEU A 121 11.11 -14.01 -3.33
N GLN A 122 10.79 -15.31 -3.33
CA GLN A 122 11.14 -16.22 -2.23
C GLN A 122 12.66 -16.26 -2.02
N ASP A 123 13.09 -16.19 -0.75
CA ASP A 123 14.48 -16.16 -0.31
C ASP A 123 15.34 -14.99 -0.85
N ARG A 124 14.68 -13.93 -1.35
CA ARG A 124 15.31 -12.69 -1.80
C ARG A 124 14.75 -11.49 -1.04
N LEU A 125 15.54 -10.43 -0.94
CA LEU A 125 15.14 -9.10 -0.49
C LEU A 125 14.37 -8.42 -1.64
N PRO A 126 13.05 -8.22 -1.52
CA PRO A 126 12.28 -7.48 -2.51
C PRO A 126 12.55 -5.98 -2.36
N VAL A 127 12.83 -5.30 -3.46
CA VAL A 127 12.92 -3.84 -3.50
C VAL A 127 11.95 -3.32 -4.56
N VAL A 128 10.93 -2.59 -4.13
CA VAL A 128 9.85 -2.14 -5.01
C VAL A 128 10.13 -0.72 -5.50
N TYR A 129 10.23 -0.55 -6.82
CA TYR A 129 10.51 0.74 -7.44
C TYR A 129 9.22 1.35 -7.96
N GLY A 130 8.96 2.60 -7.56
CA GLY A 130 7.84 3.41 -8.03
C GLY A 130 8.30 4.76 -8.55
N ALA A 131 7.45 5.43 -9.33
CA ALA A 131 7.68 6.79 -9.80
C ALA A 131 6.39 7.59 -9.84
N GLY A 132 6.50 8.90 -9.68
CA GLY A 132 5.33 9.78 -9.62
C GLY A 132 4.33 9.27 -8.58
N PRO A 133 3.03 9.14 -8.89
CA PRO A 133 2.05 8.64 -7.93
C PRO A 133 2.27 7.17 -7.53
N LEU A 134 3.03 6.37 -8.29
CA LEU A 134 3.26 4.96 -7.99
C LEU A 134 4.24 4.73 -6.83
N ILE A 135 4.97 5.75 -6.37
CA ILE A 135 5.83 5.60 -5.18
C ILE A 135 5.01 5.24 -3.93
N GLU A 136 3.79 5.76 -3.79
CA GLU A 136 2.91 5.43 -2.68
C GLU A 136 2.40 3.99 -2.75
N VAL A 137 2.21 3.46 -3.97
CA VAL A 137 1.92 2.05 -4.18
C VAL A 137 3.13 1.19 -3.81
N ALA A 138 4.35 1.60 -4.18
CA ALA A 138 5.58 0.91 -3.81
C ALA A 138 5.81 0.90 -2.28
N ARG A 139 5.51 2.01 -1.58
CA ARG A 139 5.54 2.06 -0.11
C ARG A 139 4.52 1.10 0.51
N ARG A 140 3.31 1.01 -0.05
CA ARG A 140 2.32 0.01 0.40
C ARG A 140 2.82 -1.42 0.17
N TRP A 141 3.39 -1.72 -0.99
CA TRP A 141 3.95 -3.05 -1.27
C TRP A 141 5.04 -3.40 -0.27
N LYS A 142 5.96 -2.47 0.02
CA LYS A 142 6.94 -2.64 1.09
C LYS A 142 6.24 -3.01 2.40
N ALA A 143 5.26 -2.23 2.84
CA ALA A 143 4.54 -2.52 4.09
C ALA A 143 3.88 -3.91 4.06
N GLN A 144 3.18 -4.26 2.98
CA GLN A 144 2.52 -5.56 2.86
C GLN A 144 3.50 -6.72 2.84
N LEU A 145 4.62 -6.64 2.13
CA LEU A 145 5.62 -7.70 2.10
C LEU A 145 6.22 -7.94 3.49
N ASN A 146 6.44 -6.87 4.27
CA ASN A 146 6.92 -6.98 5.66
C ASN A 146 5.83 -7.53 6.60
N GLU A 147 4.63 -6.95 6.59
CA GLU A 147 3.56 -7.27 7.54
C GLU A 147 2.83 -8.57 7.22
N SER A 148 2.41 -8.76 5.98
CA SER A 148 1.66 -9.94 5.54
C SER A 148 2.60 -11.02 5.01
N GLY A 149 3.56 -10.65 4.17
CA GLY A 149 4.47 -11.59 3.50
C GLY A 149 5.56 -12.16 4.39
N LYS A 150 5.73 -11.63 5.60
CA LYS A 150 6.79 -11.97 6.58
C LYS A 150 8.19 -11.91 5.98
N SER A 151 8.36 -11.10 4.94
CA SER A 151 9.59 -10.96 4.18
C SER A 151 10.08 -9.53 4.27
N TRP A 152 11.30 -9.35 4.75
CA TRP A 152 11.89 -8.01 4.78
C TRP A 152 11.92 -7.44 3.37
N ALA A 153 11.40 -6.23 3.19
CA ALA A 153 11.33 -5.53 1.92
C ALA A 153 11.64 -4.04 2.05
N SER A 154 12.07 -3.44 0.95
CA SER A 154 12.30 -1.99 0.81
C SER A 154 11.59 -1.42 -0.43
N CYS A 155 11.58 -0.10 -0.55
CA CYS A 155 11.10 0.59 -1.74
C CYS A 155 11.98 1.80 -2.05
N GLU A 156 12.06 2.15 -3.33
CA GLU A 156 12.85 3.30 -3.82
C GLU A 156 12.05 4.06 -4.88
N GLU A 157 12.42 5.33 -5.08
CA GLU A 157 11.73 6.25 -5.99
C GLU A 157 12.57 6.57 -7.22
N LEU A 158 11.96 6.55 -8.41
CA LEU A 158 12.54 7.18 -9.59
C LEU A 158 12.04 8.63 -9.75
N PRO A 159 12.93 9.58 -10.13
CA PRO A 159 14.31 9.37 -10.57
C PRO A 159 15.37 9.40 -9.44
N GLU A 160 14.99 9.45 -8.16
CA GLU A 160 15.94 9.60 -7.04
C GLU A 160 17.04 8.54 -7.03
N ILE A 161 16.72 7.28 -7.35
CA ILE A 161 17.72 6.20 -7.45
C ILE A 161 18.87 6.51 -8.42
N HIS A 162 18.66 7.37 -9.42
CA HIS A 162 19.70 7.75 -10.40
C HIS A 162 20.70 8.75 -9.84
N HIS A 163 20.40 9.36 -8.69
CA HIS A 163 21.31 10.26 -7.99
C HIS A 163 22.18 9.54 -6.98
N ASN A 164 21.80 8.33 -6.54
CA ASN A 164 22.51 7.60 -5.49
C ASN A 164 22.61 6.08 -5.74
N ALA A 165 21.49 5.34 -5.66
CA ALA A 165 21.43 3.90 -5.55
C ALA A 165 22.03 3.19 -6.78
N ILE A 166 21.89 3.80 -7.96
CA ILE A 166 22.43 3.26 -9.21
C ILE A 166 23.94 3.00 -9.17
N ILE A 167 24.69 3.76 -8.38
CA ILE A 167 26.14 3.59 -8.20
C ILE A 167 26.46 2.36 -7.33
N GLY A 168 25.55 1.97 -6.44
CA GLY A 168 25.73 0.90 -5.47
C GLY A 168 25.44 -0.51 -5.97
N TYR A 169 24.87 -0.69 -7.17
CA TYR A 169 24.40 -2.01 -7.61
C TYR A 169 25.49 -3.08 -7.73
N SER A 170 26.74 -2.68 -7.92
CA SER A 170 27.86 -3.62 -8.09
C SER A 170 28.31 -4.30 -6.80
N TYR A 171 28.07 -3.70 -5.62
CA TYR A 171 28.64 -4.18 -4.36
C TYR A 171 27.69 -3.99 -3.16
N PRO A 172 27.75 -4.89 -2.15
CA PRO A 172 28.51 -6.14 -2.13
C PRO A 172 27.91 -7.20 -3.08
N GLY A 173 28.73 -7.85 -3.92
CA GLY A 173 28.21 -8.72 -4.98
C GLY A 173 27.39 -9.92 -4.49
N GLU A 174 27.58 -10.38 -3.25
CA GLU A 174 26.83 -11.51 -2.70
C GLU A 174 25.34 -11.23 -2.53
N ILE A 175 24.93 -9.95 -2.41
CA ILE A 175 23.52 -9.60 -2.22
C ILE A 175 22.76 -9.57 -3.53
N ALA A 176 23.43 -9.49 -4.69
CA ALA A 176 22.77 -9.34 -5.97
C ALA A 176 21.81 -10.51 -6.26
N ASN A 177 22.29 -11.74 -6.08
CA ASN A 177 21.49 -12.96 -6.25
C ASN A 177 20.43 -13.16 -5.15
N ARG A 178 20.56 -12.41 -4.04
CA ARG A 178 19.62 -12.40 -2.92
C ARG A 178 18.70 -11.17 -2.95
N THR A 179 18.66 -10.43 -4.05
CA THR A 179 17.84 -9.23 -4.21
C THR A 179 16.98 -9.38 -5.47
N ALA A 180 15.72 -8.97 -5.38
CA ALA A 180 14.83 -8.89 -6.53
C ALA A 180 14.16 -7.52 -6.54
N VAL A 181 14.27 -6.83 -7.67
CA VAL A 181 13.64 -5.52 -7.87
C VAL A 181 12.33 -5.69 -8.62
N VAL A 182 11.27 -5.05 -8.13
CA VAL A 182 9.96 -5.03 -8.79
C VAL A 182 9.63 -3.60 -9.21
N PHE A 183 9.52 -3.37 -10.52
CA PHE A 183 9.13 -2.09 -11.09
C PHE A 183 7.61 -2.01 -11.20
N LEU A 184 7.02 -0.97 -10.60
CA LEU A 184 5.62 -0.61 -10.80
C LEU A 184 5.52 0.39 -11.95
N GLU A 185 4.79 0.01 -13.00
CA GLU A 185 4.82 0.71 -14.28
C GLU A 185 3.43 1.14 -14.72
N SER A 186 3.36 2.33 -15.30
CA SER A 186 2.17 2.88 -15.95
C SER A 186 2.63 3.77 -17.09
N ALA A 187 2.00 3.61 -18.26
CA ALA A 187 2.27 4.45 -19.42
C ALA A 187 1.72 5.88 -19.25
N ASP A 188 0.66 6.04 -18.45
CA ASP A 188 -0.08 7.30 -18.34
C ASP A 188 0.27 8.10 -17.08
N LEU A 189 0.56 7.42 -15.97
CA LEU A 189 0.83 8.04 -14.67
C LEU A 189 2.28 8.43 -14.46
N VAL A 190 3.18 7.89 -15.29
CA VAL A 190 4.62 8.11 -15.17
C VAL A 190 5.10 8.88 -16.37
N HIS A 191 5.83 9.98 -16.15
CA HIS A 191 6.37 10.80 -17.22
C HIS A 191 7.30 9.98 -18.14
N GLU A 192 7.22 10.19 -19.47
CA GLU A 192 7.95 9.41 -20.49
C GLU A 192 9.47 9.31 -20.23
N ARG A 193 10.09 10.42 -19.79
CA ARG A 193 11.52 10.42 -19.41
C ARG A 193 11.85 9.47 -18.25
N VAL A 194 10.91 9.24 -17.34
CA VAL A 194 11.07 8.27 -16.26
C VAL A 194 10.82 6.84 -16.76
N GLN A 195 9.90 6.66 -17.71
CA GLN A 195 9.71 5.35 -18.36
C GLN A 195 11.00 4.88 -19.07
N LEU A 196 11.70 5.77 -19.78
CA LEU A 196 13.01 5.45 -20.38
C LEU A 196 14.04 5.03 -19.32
N ARG A 197 13.99 5.64 -18.14
CA ARG A 197 14.88 5.30 -17.03
C ARG A 197 14.60 3.92 -16.46
N TYR A 198 13.35 3.41 -16.51
CA TYR A 198 13.07 2.02 -16.14
C TYR A 198 13.90 1.05 -16.99
N GLY A 199 13.90 1.24 -18.30
CA GLY A 199 14.67 0.39 -19.23
C GLY A 199 16.17 0.37 -18.89
N PHE A 200 16.77 1.56 -18.77
CA PHE A 200 18.19 1.69 -18.41
C PHE A 200 18.51 1.07 -17.04
N THR A 201 17.64 1.26 -16.05
CA THR A 201 17.85 0.74 -14.69
C THR A 201 17.79 -0.78 -14.67
N LYS A 202 16.80 -1.39 -15.35
CA LYS A 202 16.68 -2.85 -15.47
C LYS A 202 17.91 -3.45 -16.15
N GLU A 203 18.42 -2.80 -17.19
CA GLU A 203 19.63 -3.25 -17.87
C GLU A 203 20.84 -3.25 -16.91
N LEU A 204 21.02 -2.18 -16.14
CA LEU A 204 22.13 -2.10 -15.19
C LEU A 204 22.01 -3.11 -14.04
N LEU A 205 20.80 -3.32 -13.51
CA LEU A 205 20.51 -4.37 -12.53
C LEU A 205 20.87 -5.75 -13.09
N GLY A 206 20.49 -6.03 -14.34
CA GLY A 206 20.82 -7.29 -15.02
C GLY A 206 22.32 -7.51 -15.20
N ARG A 207 23.07 -6.47 -15.59
CA ARG A 207 24.55 -6.52 -15.65
C ARG A 207 25.18 -6.79 -14.29
N SER A 208 24.50 -6.41 -13.21
CA SER A 208 24.94 -6.60 -11.82
C SER A 208 24.43 -7.91 -11.20
N GLY A 209 23.70 -8.75 -11.97
CA GLY A 209 23.14 -10.01 -11.48
C GLY A 209 21.89 -9.88 -10.61
N VAL A 210 21.28 -8.70 -10.53
CA VAL A 210 20.06 -8.46 -9.75
C VAL A 210 18.83 -8.78 -10.60
N ALA A 211 17.94 -9.63 -10.08
CA ALA A 211 16.68 -9.95 -10.75
C ALA A 211 15.78 -8.71 -10.83
N ALA A 212 15.18 -8.45 -11.99
CA ALA A 212 14.27 -7.33 -12.21
C ALA A 212 12.96 -7.82 -12.83
N HIS A 213 11.84 -7.48 -12.18
CA HIS A 213 10.49 -7.82 -12.59
C HIS A 213 9.69 -6.55 -12.86
N SER A 214 8.68 -6.64 -13.72
CA SER A 214 7.80 -5.52 -14.05
C SER A 214 6.35 -5.90 -13.81
N VAL A 215 5.61 -4.98 -13.20
CA VAL A 215 4.17 -5.09 -13.00
C VAL A 215 3.52 -3.86 -13.60
N GLN A 216 2.74 -4.09 -14.66
CA GLN A 216 2.04 -3.04 -15.38
C GLN A 216 0.69 -2.76 -14.71
N ALA A 217 0.40 -1.48 -14.51
CA ALA A 217 -0.91 -1.02 -14.07
C ALA A 217 -1.98 -1.38 -15.12
N ARG A 218 -3.20 -1.60 -14.64
CA ARG A 218 -4.37 -1.93 -15.47
C ARG A 218 -5.48 -0.90 -15.27
N GLY A 219 -6.22 -0.63 -16.33
CA GLY A 219 -7.26 0.41 -16.34
C GLY A 219 -6.79 1.71 -17.00
N LEU A 220 -7.72 2.63 -17.17
CA LEU A 220 -7.54 3.92 -17.83
C LEU A 220 -7.41 5.03 -16.78
N SER A 221 -8.30 5.08 -15.78
CA SER A 221 -8.21 6.08 -14.72
C SER A 221 -7.01 5.85 -13.80
N ALA A 222 -6.50 6.93 -13.22
CA ALA A 222 -5.42 6.85 -12.24
C ALA A 222 -5.79 5.96 -11.05
N LEU A 223 -7.05 6.02 -10.62
CA LEU A 223 -7.56 5.19 -9.52
C LEU A 223 -7.51 3.71 -9.88
N ALA A 224 -8.06 3.30 -11.04
CA ALA A 224 -8.02 1.91 -11.49
C ALA A 224 -6.57 1.39 -11.61
N GLN A 225 -5.70 2.19 -12.22
CA GLN A 225 -4.29 1.88 -12.40
C GLN A 225 -3.56 1.66 -11.07
N MET A 226 -3.68 2.59 -10.12
CA MET A 226 -3.06 2.44 -8.79
C MET A 226 -3.66 1.27 -8.01
N LEU A 227 -4.98 1.11 -8.01
CA LEU A 227 -5.63 0.04 -7.26
C LEU A 227 -5.32 -1.35 -7.82
N SER A 228 -5.17 -1.49 -9.14
CA SER A 228 -4.78 -2.76 -9.76
C SER A 228 -3.41 -3.23 -9.26
N LEU A 229 -2.45 -2.30 -9.14
CA LEU A 229 -1.13 -2.58 -8.60
C LEU A 229 -1.18 -2.87 -7.10
N VAL A 230 -2.01 -2.14 -6.35
CA VAL A 230 -2.25 -2.41 -4.92
C VAL A 230 -2.75 -3.85 -4.72
N LEU A 231 -3.84 -4.21 -5.39
CA LEU A 231 -4.44 -5.54 -5.24
C LEU A 231 -3.45 -6.65 -5.63
N PHE A 232 -2.75 -6.47 -6.75
CA PHE A 232 -1.74 -7.44 -7.17
C PHE A 232 -0.64 -7.63 -6.12
N GLY A 233 -0.13 -6.55 -5.53
CA GLY A 233 0.86 -6.60 -4.46
C GLY A 233 0.38 -7.27 -3.18
N ASP A 234 -0.88 -7.01 -2.80
CA ASP A 234 -1.51 -7.62 -1.63
C ASP A 234 -1.57 -9.16 -1.81
N TYR A 235 -1.94 -9.65 -3.00
CA TYR A 235 -1.92 -11.09 -3.33
C TYR A 235 -0.50 -11.67 -3.37
N VAL A 236 0.46 -10.98 -3.98
CA VAL A 236 1.88 -11.40 -4.01
C VAL A 236 2.41 -11.59 -2.59
N SER A 237 2.10 -10.64 -1.71
CA SER A 237 2.50 -10.70 -0.32
C SER A 237 1.88 -11.89 0.43
N ALA A 238 0.57 -12.11 0.29
CA ALA A 238 -0.10 -13.27 0.88
C ALA A 238 0.52 -14.59 0.38
N TYR A 239 0.72 -14.73 -0.93
CA TYR A 239 1.37 -15.92 -1.49
C TYR A 239 2.80 -16.12 -1.01
N LEU A 240 3.56 -15.05 -0.80
CA LEU A 240 4.91 -15.13 -0.26
C LEU A 240 4.92 -15.71 1.17
N SER A 241 3.98 -15.30 2.02
CA SER A 241 3.85 -15.89 3.37
C SER A 241 3.56 -17.40 3.33
N PHE A 242 2.67 -17.83 2.43
CA PHE A 242 2.35 -19.25 2.26
C PHE A 242 3.54 -20.07 1.76
N LEU A 243 4.42 -19.49 0.93
CA LEU A 243 5.65 -20.13 0.51
C LEU A 243 6.65 -20.33 1.66
N TYR A 244 6.60 -19.47 2.68
CA TYR A 244 7.35 -19.65 3.93
C TYR A 244 6.64 -20.53 4.97
N GLY A 245 5.41 -20.98 4.69
CA GLY A 245 4.60 -21.72 5.67
C GLY A 245 4.09 -20.86 6.81
N GLU A 246 4.03 -19.54 6.63
CA GLU A 246 3.60 -18.55 7.62
C GLU A 246 2.13 -18.14 7.41
N ASP A 247 1.49 -17.70 8.50
CA ASP A 247 0.17 -17.07 8.45
C ASP A 247 0.33 -15.56 8.14
N PRO A 248 -0.32 -15.02 7.07
CA PRO A 248 -0.24 -13.60 6.75
C PRO A 248 -0.93 -12.68 7.77
N THR A 249 -1.74 -13.22 8.67
CA THR A 249 -2.66 -12.49 9.57
C THR A 249 -1.98 -11.88 10.81
N PRO A 250 -1.27 -12.64 11.67
CA PRO A 250 -0.79 -12.10 12.95
C PRO A 250 0.36 -11.10 12.79
N THR A 251 0.42 -10.05 13.63
CA THR A 251 1.53 -9.07 13.65
C THR A 251 2.23 -9.03 15.02
N ALA A 252 2.61 -10.21 15.54
CA ALA A 252 3.05 -10.41 16.93
C ALA A 252 4.14 -9.44 17.42
N ALA A 253 5.15 -9.11 16.62
CA ALA A 253 6.20 -8.16 17.01
C ALA A 253 5.66 -6.72 17.20
N ILE A 254 4.66 -6.32 16.42
CA ILE A 254 3.98 -5.02 16.57
C ILE A 254 3.14 -5.03 17.86
N ASP A 255 2.44 -6.14 18.13
CA ASP A 255 1.64 -6.28 19.36
C ASP A 255 2.52 -6.30 20.62
N GLU A 256 3.69 -6.94 20.55
CA GLU A 256 4.70 -6.92 21.61
C GLU A 256 5.21 -5.48 21.85
N LEU A 257 5.52 -4.74 20.79
CA LEU A 257 5.94 -3.33 20.91
C LEU A 257 4.85 -2.48 21.57
N LYS A 258 3.58 -2.62 21.16
CA LYS A 258 2.45 -1.91 21.77
C LYS A 258 2.32 -2.24 23.25
N ALA A 259 2.41 -3.52 23.62
CA ALA A 259 2.36 -3.96 25.01
C ALA A 259 3.54 -3.43 25.83
N TRP A 260 4.74 -3.38 25.24
CA TRP A 260 5.92 -2.79 25.88
C TRP A 260 5.74 -1.30 26.13
N LEU A 261 5.29 -0.53 25.14
CA LEU A 261 5.01 0.91 25.26
C LEU A 261 3.95 1.22 26.32
N ALA A 262 2.89 0.42 26.40
CA ALA A 262 1.84 0.58 27.40
C ALA A 262 2.35 0.41 28.84
N ARG A 263 3.43 -0.36 29.05
CA ARG A 263 4.08 -0.53 30.37
C ARG A 263 5.03 0.62 30.75
N GLN A 264 5.36 1.51 29.81
CA GLN A 264 6.24 2.67 30.07
C GLN A 264 5.46 3.93 30.50
N LYS A 265 4.13 3.89 30.52
CA LYS A 265 3.26 4.97 31.01
C LYS A 265 3.03 4.83 32.51
#